data_AF-A0A2N1JFU9-F1
#
_entry.id   AF-A0A2N1JFU9-F1
#
_cell.length_a   1.000
_cell.length_b   1.000
_cell.length_c   1.000
_cell.angle_alpha   90.00
_cell.angle_beta   90.00
_cell.angle_gamma   90.00
#
_symmetry.space_group_name_H-M   'P 1'
#
loop_
_entity.id
_entity.type
_entity.pdbx_description
1 polymer ?
#
loop_
_entity_poly.entity_id
_entity_poly.type
_entity_poly.pdbx_seq_one_letter_code
_entity_poly.pdbx_strand_id
1 'polypeptide(L)'
;MSAFRASTVAFRAMRPSAPARLLKPEFQPHFADVSPSYMSKWIPSLIFWGATGGVFVTLALSGVPKFDVDVLEKTPLIDNIPDSDKPF
;
A
#
# COMPACT_ATOMS: atom_id res chain seq x y z
N MET A 1 -62.53 -5.83 48.54
CA MET A 1 -61.16 -5.35 48.29
C MET A 1 -60.93 -5.36 46.78
N SER A 2 -60.98 -4.20 46.12
CA SER A 2 -60.84 -4.07 44.66
C SER A 2 -59.45 -3.51 44.35
N ALA A 3 -58.69 -4.19 43.49
CA ALA A 3 -57.35 -3.78 43.08
C ALA A 3 -57.43 -3.01 41.76
N PHE A 4 -57.09 -1.72 41.79
CA PHE A 4 -56.96 -0.88 40.60
C PHE A 4 -55.61 -1.18 39.93
N ARG A 5 -55.62 -1.84 38.77
CA ARG A 5 -54.42 -2.01 37.93
C ARG A 5 -54.23 -0.77 37.06
N ALA A 6 -53.32 0.11 37.45
CA ALA A 6 -52.89 1.23 36.62
C ALA A 6 -52.10 0.68 35.42
N SER A 7 -52.64 0.87 34.21
CA SER A 7 -51.95 0.55 32.97
C SER A 7 -51.07 1.73 32.58
N THR A 8 -49.76 1.61 32.78
CA THR A 8 -48.79 2.61 32.30
C THR A 8 -48.65 2.45 30.79
N VAL A 9 -49.34 3.29 30.02
CA VAL A 9 -49.13 3.41 28.58
C VAL A 9 -47.72 3.98 28.38
N ALA A 10 -46.78 3.11 28.02
CA ALA A 10 -45.43 3.50 27.64
C ALA A 10 -45.52 4.31 26.34
N PHE A 11 -45.38 5.64 26.45
CA PHE A 11 -45.10 6.49 25.30
C PHE A 11 -43.77 6.04 24.71
N ARG A 12 -43.85 5.24 23.64
CA ARG A 12 -42.70 4.88 22.81
C ARG A 12 -42.18 6.17 22.18
N ALA A 13 -41.09 6.69 22.74
CA ALA A 13 -40.39 7.85 22.22
C ALA A 13 -40.07 7.62 20.74
N MET A 14 -40.61 8.46 19.86
CA MET A 14 -40.08 8.64 18.51
C MET A 14 -38.66 9.15 18.66
N ARG A 15 -37.66 8.25 18.53
CA ARG A 15 -36.27 8.65 18.36
C ARG A 15 -36.17 9.34 17.00
N PRO A 16 -35.76 10.61 16.92
CA PRO A 16 -35.43 11.21 15.64
C PRO A 16 -34.24 10.42 15.05
N SER A 17 -34.46 9.76 13.92
CA SER A 17 -33.36 9.21 13.13
C SER A 17 -32.52 10.37 12.64
N ALA A 18 -31.21 10.37 12.93
CA ALA A 18 -30.28 11.37 12.44
C ALA A 18 -30.45 11.55 10.92
N PRO A 19 -30.32 12.78 10.37
CA PRO A 19 -30.40 12.99 8.93
C PRO A 19 -29.33 12.12 8.27
N ALA A 20 -29.75 11.30 7.31
CA ALA A 20 -28.83 10.53 6.49
C ALA A 20 -27.85 11.51 5.85
N ARG A 21 -26.56 11.39 6.17
CA ARG A 21 -25.53 12.18 5.50
C ARG A 21 -25.61 11.83 4.02
N LEU A 22 -25.95 12.82 3.20
CA LEU A 22 -25.84 12.73 1.74
C LEU A 22 -24.34 12.63 1.41
N LEU A 23 -23.79 11.43 1.50
CA LEU A 23 -22.44 11.14 1.02
C LEU A 23 -22.51 11.29 -0.48
N LYS A 24 -21.98 12.41 -1.00
CA LYS A 24 -21.82 12.59 -2.44
C LYS A 24 -20.98 11.40 -2.94
N PRO A 25 -21.50 10.56 -3.85
CA PRO A 25 -20.69 9.52 -4.45
C PRO A 25 -19.55 10.21 -5.19
N GLU A 26 -18.33 9.96 -4.72
CA GLU A 26 -17.12 10.40 -5.39
C GLU A 26 -16.86 9.44 -6.54
N PHE A 27 -16.49 9.99 -7.70
CA PHE A 27 -16.21 9.19 -8.88
C PHE A 27 -14.95 8.37 -8.62
N GLN A 28 -15.11 7.04 -8.50
CA GLN A 28 -13.98 6.13 -8.33
C GLN A 28 -13.61 5.54 -9.69
N PRO A 29 -12.56 6.07 -10.38
CA PRO A 29 -12.13 5.52 -11.65
C PRO A 29 -11.70 4.07 -11.45
N HIS A 30 -12.32 3.15 -12.19
CA HIS A 30 -11.94 1.74 -12.23
C HIS A 30 -12.01 1.26 -13.68
N PHE A 31 -11.13 0.31 -14.01
CA PHE A 31 -11.15 -0.37 -15.31
C PHE A 31 -11.48 -1.84 -15.06
N ALA A 32 -12.65 -2.28 -15.51
CA ALA A 32 -13.24 -3.56 -15.11
C ALA A 32 -13.20 -3.71 -13.57
N ASP A 33 -12.58 -4.78 -13.06
CA ASP A 33 -12.45 -5.04 -11.61
C ASP A 33 -11.20 -4.38 -10.98
N VAL A 34 -10.41 -3.64 -11.75
CA VAL A 34 -9.20 -2.97 -11.26
C VAL A 34 -9.53 -1.56 -10.80
N SER A 35 -9.54 -1.37 -9.48
CA SER A 35 -9.60 -0.06 -8.84
C SER A 35 -8.22 0.35 -8.29
N PRO A 36 -7.94 1.67 -8.13
CA PRO A 36 -6.72 2.14 -7.49
C PRO A 36 -6.52 1.55 -6.08
N SER A 37 -7.61 1.39 -5.33
CA SER A 37 -7.63 0.77 -4.00
C SER A 37 -7.32 -0.73 -4.01
N TYR A 38 -7.62 -1.43 -5.11
CA TYR A 38 -7.22 -2.81 -5.30
C TYR A 38 -5.74 -2.92 -5.64
N MET A 39 -5.24 -2.04 -6.51
CA MET A 39 -3.86 -2.04 -6.96
C MET A 39 -2.87 -1.68 -5.85
N SER A 40 -3.25 -0.76 -4.95
CA SER A 40 -2.41 -0.34 -3.83
C SER A 40 -2.02 -1.47 -2.87
N LYS A 41 -2.86 -2.51 -2.76
CA LYS A 41 -2.59 -3.70 -1.93
C LYS A 41 -1.39 -4.50 -2.40
N TRP A 42 -1.05 -4.42 -3.69
CA TRP A 42 0.06 -5.14 -4.29
C TRP A 42 1.38 -4.38 -4.25
N ILE A 43 1.36 -3.08 -3.90
CA ILE A 43 2.56 -2.24 -3.84
C ILE A 43 3.68 -2.90 -3.01
N PRO A 44 3.45 -3.41 -1.79
CA PRO A 44 4.53 -4.02 -1.02
C PRO A 44 5.13 -5.27 -1.70
N SER A 45 4.29 -6.08 -2.35
CA SER A 45 4.75 -7.28 -3.05
C SER A 45 5.53 -6.94 -4.33
N LEU A 46 5.07 -5.94 -5.09
CA LEU A 46 5.77 -5.44 -6.27
C LEU A 46 7.11 -4.83 -5.90
N ILE A 47 7.19 -4.10 -4.79
CA ILE A 47 8.46 -3.58 -4.26
C ILE A 47 9.39 -4.74 -3.89
N PHE A 48 8.89 -5.73 -3.15
CA PHE A 48 9.68 -6.89 -2.76
C PHE A 48 10.25 -7.64 -3.97
N TRP A 49 9.39 -8.04 -4.91
CA TRP A 49 9.82 -8.79 -6.09
C TRP A 49 10.64 -7.94 -7.06
N GLY A 50 10.35 -6.65 -7.17
CA GLY A 50 11.16 -5.70 -7.94
C GLY A 50 12.57 -5.57 -7.36
N ALA A 51 12.70 -5.44 -6.04
CA ALA A 51 13.99 -5.39 -5.37
C ALA A 51 14.76 -6.71 -5.48
N THR A 52 14.10 -7.85 -5.23
CA THR A 52 14.71 -9.18 -5.38
C THR A 52 15.19 -9.43 -6.81
N GLY A 53 14.35 -9.12 -7.81
CA GLY A 53 14.70 -9.24 -9.21
C GLY A 53 15.85 -8.30 -9.60
N GLY A 54 15.83 -7.06 -9.12
CA GLY A 54 16.91 -6.10 -9.31
C GLY A 54 18.25 -6.62 -8.77
N VAL A 55 18.28 -7.08 -7.52
CA VAL A 55 19.48 -7.67 -6.91
C VAL A 55 19.97 -8.89 -7.70
N PHE A 56 19.07 -9.77 -8.11
CA PHE A 56 19.42 -10.95 -8.89
C PHE A 56 20.07 -10.58 -10.23
N VAL A 57 19.46 -9.64 -10.97
CA VAL A 57 20.01 -9.15 -12.26
C VAL A 57 21.36 -8.49 -12.04
N THR A 58 21.52 -7.68 -10.99
CA THR A 58 22.80 -7.05 -10.64
C THR A 58 23.90 -8.08 -10.40
N LEU A 59 23.61 -9.14 -9.64
CA LEU A 59 24.57 -10.21 -9.41
C LEU A 59 24.88 -10.99 -10.69
N ALA A 60 23.86 -11.32 -11.49
CA ALA A 60 24.02 -12.05 -12.75
C ALA A 60 24.84 -11.26 -13.79
N LEU A 61 24.73 -9.94 -13.80
CA LEU A 61 25.44 -9.05 -14.72
C LEU A 61 26.76 -8.50 -14.18
N SER A 62 27.15 -8.85 -12.95
CA SER A 62 28.39 -8.36 -12.33
C SER A 62 29.67 -8.65 -13.14
N GLY A 63 29.68 -9.73 -13.92
CA GLY A 63 30.79 -10.08 -14.82
C GLY A 63 30.78 -9.36 -16.18
N VAL A 64 29.75 -8.55 -16.48
CA VAL A 64 29.67 -7.80 -17.74
C VAL A 64 30.37 -6.45 -17.54
N PRO A 65 31.49 -6.17 -18.24
CA PRO A 65 32.30 -4.97 -17.98
C PRO A 65 31.50 -3.68 -18.03
N LYS A 66 30.50 -3.61 -18.92
CA LYS A 66 29.66 -2.42 -19.11
C LYS A 66 28.66 -2.19 -17.97
N PHE A 67 28.21 -3.25 -17.30
CA PHE A 67 27.29 -3.13 -16.17
C PHE A 67 28.05 -2.72 -14.89
N ASP A 68 29.29 -3.16 -14.76
CA ASP A 68 30.17 -2.81 -13.65
C ASP A 68 30.47 -1.29 -13.60
N VAL A 69 30.99 -0.71 -14.68
CA VAL A 69 31.27 0.75 -14.75
C VAL A 69 30.04 1.64 -14.67
N ASP A 70 28.88 1.17 -15.15
CA ASP A 70 27.69 2.01 -15.20
C ASP A 70 26.82 1.92 -13.95
N VAL A 71 26.83 0.78 -13.24
CA VAL A 71 25.93 0.51 -12.12
C VAL A 71 26.70 0.26 -10.83
N LEU A 72 27.69 -0.63 -10.83
CA LEU A 72 28.37 -1.04 -9.60
C LEU A 72 29.30 0.06 -9.07
N GLU A 73 30.09 0.70 -9.93
CA GLU A 73 30.98 1.82 -9.58
C GLU A 73 30.20 3.06 -9.10
N LYS A 74 28.97 3.27 -9.60
CA LYS A 74 28.13 4.42 -9.20
C LYS A 74 27.28 4.14 -7.97
N THR A 75 27.27 2.91 -7.47
CA THR A 75 26.46 2.54 -6.31
C THR A 75 27.30 2.65 -5.04
N PRO A 76 27.06 3.67 -4.18
CA PRO A 76 27.91 3.97 -3.01
C PRO A 76 27.87 2.88 -1.91
N LEU A 77 27.04 1.85 -2.07
CA LEU A 77 26.95 0.70 -1.17
C LEU A 77 28.06 -0.34 -1.41
N ILE A 78 28.65 -0.36 -2.61
CA ILE A 78 29.63 -1.37 -3.04
C ILE A 78 31.04 -0.75 -3.11
N ASP A 79 31.14 0.55 -3.39
CA ASP A 79 32.40 1.20 -3.73
C ASP A 79 33.06 1.90 -2.52
N ASN A 80 33.68 1.11 -1.65
CA ASN A 80 34.54 1.61 -0.55
C ASN A 80 36.04 1.33 -0.81
N ILE A 81 36.42 0.96 -2.03
CA ILE A 81 37.81 0.70 -2.39
C ILE A 81 38.31 1.95 -3.11
N PRO A 82 39.20 2.76 -2.50
CA PRO A 82 39.73 3.94 -3.15
C PRO A 82 40.52 3.54 -4.42
N ASP A 83 40.34 4.30 -5.50
CA ASP A 83 40.98 4.12 -6.83
C ASP A 83 42.51 3.94 -6.81
N SER A 84 43.15 4.18 -5.67
CA SER A 84 44.59 4.05 -5.46
C SER A 84 45.10 2.60 -5.42
N ASP A 85 44.23 1.58 -5.25
CA ASP A 85 44.64 0.17 -5.07
C ASP A 85 44.38 -0.74 -6.29
N LYS A 86 43.98 -0.17 -7.45
CA LYS A 86 43.75 -0.98 -8.65
C LYS A 86 45.08 -1.29 -9.35
N PRO A 87 45.48 -2.57 -9.55
CA PRO A 87 46.80 -2.89 -10.11
C PRO A 87 46.94 -2.57 -11.60
N PHE A 88 45.85 -2.24 -12.31
CA PHE A 88 45.80 -1.71 -13.69
C PHE A 88 44.39 -1.22 -14.02
#